data_AF-A0AAV5VB03-F1
#
_entry.id   AF-A0AAV5VB03-F1
#
_cell.length_a   1.000
_cell.length_b   1.000
_cell.length_c   1.000
_cell.angle_alpha   90.00
_cell.angle_beta   90.00
_cell.angle_gamma   90.00
#
_symmetry.space_group_name_H-M   'P 1'
#
loop_
_entity.id
_entity.type
_entity.pdbx_description
1 polymer ?
#
loop_
_entity_poly.entity_id
_entity_poly.type
_entity_poly.pdbx_seq_one_letter_code
_entity_poly.pdbx_strand_id
1 'polypeptide(L)' 'GFPDTQYGECVSMGTGFFPGKWMNMNCTSLLPYICTKPALIFDDSVQPEGCADDMEFGPGDEV' A
#
# COMPACT_ATOMS: atom_id res chain seq x y z
N GLY A 1 -16.89 -8.38 8.69
CA GLY A 1 -15.74 -7.46 8.57
C GLY A 1 -14.48 -8.29 8.59
N PHE A 2 -13.37 -7.81 8.05
CA PHE A 2 -12.10 -8.55 8.01
C PHE A 2 -11.24 -8.26 9.25
N PRO A 3 -10.41 -9.22 9.72
CA PRO A 3 -10.17 -10.54 9.13
C PRO A 3 -11.34 -11.53 9.33
N ASP A 4 -11.59 -12.36 8.33
CA ASP A 4 -12.61 -13.43 8.35
C ASP A 4 -12.07 -14.68 7.63
N THR A 5 -11.64 -15.66 8.42
CA THR A 5 -10.94 -16.88 7.95
C THR A 5 -11.84 -17.82 7.16
N GLN A 6 -13.17 -17.62 7.17
CA GLN A 6 -14.08 -18.40 6.32
C GLN A 6 -13.83 -18.15 4.82
N TYR A 7 -13.24 -17.01 4.47
CA TYR A 7 -12.85 -16.69 3.10
C TYR A 7 -11.41 -17.11 2.77
N GLY A 8 -10.67 -17.66 3.74
CA GLY A 8 -9.30 -18.17 3.61
C GLY A 8 -8.28 -17.44 4.49
N GLU A 9 -7.06 -17.96 4.51
CA GLU A 9 -5.99 -17.53 5.42
C GLU A 9 -5.04 -16.49 4.80
N CYS A 10 -5.13 -16.23 3.49
CA CYS A 10 -4.29 -15.24 2.81
C CYS A 10 -5.01 -13.89 2.68
N VAL A 11 -4.24 -12.81 2.49
CA VAL A 11 -4.76 -11.45 2.35
C VAL A 11 -4.58 -10.96 0.92
N SER A 12 -5.62 -10.31 0.39
CA SER A 12 -5.55 -9.52 -0.85
C SER A 12 -6.01 -8.08 -0.60
N MET A 13 -5.59 -7.20 -1.49
CA MET A 13 -6.08 -5.83 -1.54
C MET A 13 -7.26 -5.73 -2.51
N GLY A 14 -8.39 -5.22 -2.04
CA GLY A 14 -9.55 -4.93 -2.85
C GLY A 14 -9.29 -3.82 -3.87
N THR A 15 -9.87 -3.97 -5.05
CA THR A 15 -9.91 -2.96 -6.11
C THR A 15 -11.36 -2.56 -6.40
N GLY A 16 -11.59 -1.52 -7.21
CA GLY A 16 -12.94 -1.11 -7.61
C GLY A 16 -13.74 -0.52 -6.44
N PHE A 17 -14.80 -1.20 -6.01
CA PHE A 17 -15.74 -0.70 -4.98
C PHE A 17 -15.14 -0.71 -3.55
N PHE A 18 -14.09 -1.49 -3.30
CA PHE A 18 -13.39 -1.54 -2.02
C PHE A 18 -11.89 -1.24 -2.18
N PRO A 19 -11.53 -0.05 -2.70
CA PRO A 19 -10.16 0.24 -3.11
C PRO A 19 -9.24 0.28 -1.88
N GLY A 20 -8.15 -0.49 -1.94
CA GLY A 20 -7.12 -0.49 -0.89
C GLY A 20 -7.49 -1.26 0.39
N LYS A 21 -8.71 -1.79 0.49
CA LYS A 21 -9.14 -2.53 1.69
C LYS A 21 -8.54 -3.93 1.70
N TRP A 22 -8.08 -4.38 2.87
CA TRP A 22 -7.58 -5.74 3.04
C TRP A 22 -8.74 -6.71 3.26
N MET A 23 -8.66 -7.86 2.59
CA MET A 23 -9.69 -8.90 2.61
C MET A 23 -9.03 -10.29 2.63
N ASN A 24 -9.65 -11.22 3.37
CA ASN A 24 -9.26 -12.62 3.36
C ASN A 24 -9.62 -13.28 2.03
N MET A 25 -8.76 -14.20 1.59
CA MET A 25 -8.92 -14.97 0.37
C MET A 25 -8.28 -16.37 0.51
N ASN A 26 -8.68 -17.29 -0.37
CA ASN A 26 -8.02 -18.59 -0.47
C ASN A 26 -6.63 -18.43 -1.11
N CYS A 27 -5.60 -18.90 -0.41
CA CYS A 27 -4.19 -18.81 -0.82
C CYS A 27 -3.86 -19.42 -2.18
N THR A 28 -4.66 -20.33 -2.72
CA THR A 28 -4.43 -20.95 -4.04
C THR A 28 -5.03 -20.16 -5.20
N SER A 29 -5.72 -19.05 -4.92
CA SER A 29 -6.34 -18.24 -5.97
C SER A 29 -5.28 -17.48 -6.77
N LEU A 30 -5.44 -17.44 -8.08
CA LEU A 30 -4.55 -16.72 -8.99
C LEU A 30 -4.94 -15.24 -9.04
N LEU A 31 -4.12 -14.37 -8.45
CA LEU A 31 -4.29 -12.93 -8.48
C LEU A 31 -2.99 -12.21 -8.90
N PRO A 32 -3.10 -10.98 -9.43
CA PRO A 32 -1.96 -10.07 -9.53
C PRO A 32 -1.37 -9.79 -8.13
N TYR A 33 -0.06 -9.54 -8.07
CA TYR A 33 0.65 -9.24 -6.83
C TYR A 33 1.55 -8.02 -6.98
N ILE A 34 1.82 -7.36 -5.86
CA ILE A 34 2.74 -6.22 -5.76
C ILE A 34 3.96 -6.68 -4.97
N CYS A 35 5.15 -6.55 -5.55
CA CYS A 35 6.40 -6.80 -4.86
C CYS A 35 6.90 -5.53 -4.18
N THR A 36 7.56 -5.70 -3.03
CA THR A 36 8.39 -4.66 -2.43
C THR A 36 9.86 -5.03 -2.61
N LYS A 37 10.69 -4.03 -2.86
CA LYS A 37 12.15 -4.14 -2.73
C LYS A 37 12.56 -3.48 -1.41
N PRO A 38 13.67 -3.89 -0.78
CA PRO A 38 14.21 -3.15 0.35
C PRO A 38 14.30 -1.68 -0.01
N ALA A 39 13.85 -0.82 0.91
CA ALA A 39 14.16 0.60 0.80
C ALA A 39 15.70 0.72 0.76
N LEU A 40 16.20 1.67 -0.05
CA LEU A 40 17.57 2.12 0.15
C LEU A 40 17.62 2.60 1.59
N ILE A 41 18.46 1.98 2.42
CA ILE A 41 18.69 2.44 3.79
C ILE A 41 19.47 3.73 3.65
N PHE A 42 18.75 4.83 3.43
CA PHE A 42 19.16 6.11 3.93
C PHE A 42 18.94 6.04 5.44
N ASP A 43 19.94 6.46 6.21
CA ASP A 43 19.83 6.53 7.66
C ASP A 43 18.55 7.30 8.04
N ASP A 44 17.55 6.54 8.53
CA ASP A 44 16.20 7.01 8.82
C ASP A 44 16.14 7.83 10.12
N SER A 45 17.30 8.16 10.72
CA SER A 45 17.39 9.01 11.91
C SER A 45 17.06 10.48 11.63
N VAL A 46 16.93 10.87 10.37
CA VAL A 46 16.37 12.17 9.98
C VAL A 46 14.98 11.95 9.39
N GLN A 47 14.01 11.64 10.25
CA GLN A 47 12.61 11.91 9.90
C GLN A 47 12.51 13.42 9.67
N PRO A 48 12.16 13.91 8.47
CA PRO A 48 11.90 15.33 8.31
C PRO A 48 10.75 15.72 9.24
N GLU A 49 10.91 16.83 9.97
CA GLU A 49 9.85 17.38 10.81
C GLU A 49 8.67 17.78 9.92
N GLY A 50 7.67 16.90 9.85
CA GLY A 50 6.41 17.17 9.16
C GLY A 50 6.49 17.13 7.63
N CYS A 51 5.32 17.09 7.00
CA CYS A 51 5.19 17.50 5.61
C CYS A 51 5.53 19.00 5.55
N ALA A 52 6.28 19.43 4.54
CA ALA A 52 6.40 20.86 4.27
C ALA A 52 4.99 21.44 4.08
N ASP A 53 4.65 22.51 4.81
CA ASP A 53 3.37 23.22 4.66
C ASP A 53 3.23 23.82 3.23
N ASP A 54 4.33 23.80 2.48
CA ASP A 54 4.55 24.30 1.14
C ASP A 54 5.22 23.22 0.26
N MET A 55 4.44 22.21 -0.13
CA MET A 55 4.76 21.41 -1.32
C MET A 55 4.67 22.33 -2.55
N GLU A 56 5.76 23.02 -2.89
CA GLU A 56 5.89 23.64 -4.21
C GLU A 56 6.17 22.54 -5.22
N PHE A 57 5.08 22.01 -5.77
CA PHE A 57 5.08 21.11 -6.92
C PHE A 57 5.97 21.70 -8.02
N GLY A 58 6.90 20.91 -8.53
CA GLY A 58 7.80 21.34 -9.59
C GLY A 58 7.01 21.62 -10.88
N PRO A 59 7.54 22.46 -11.79
CA PRO A 59 6.93 22.62 -13.11
C PRO A 59 6.89 21.25 -13.82
N GLY A 60 5.68 20.69 -13.96
CA GLY A 60 5.43 19.35 -14.53
C GLY A 60 4.71 18.37 -13.62
N ASP A 61 4.44 18.71 -12.36
CA ASP A 61 3.67 17.90 -11.41
C ASP A 61 2.15 18.17 -11.46
N GLU A 62 1.68 18.86 -12.51
CA GLU A 62 0.27 19.10 -12.78
C GLU A 62 -0.39 17.81 -13.32
N VAL A 63 -1.46 17.35 -12.67
CA VAL A 63 -2.38 16.32 -13.18
C VAL A 63 -3.58 16.94 -13.87
#